data_AF-D8RSG8-F1
#
_entry.id   AF-D8RSG8-F1
#
_cell.length_a   1.000
_cell.length_b   1.000
_cell.length_c   1.000
_cell.angle_alpha   90.00
_cell.angle_beta   90.00
_cell.angle_gamma   90.00
#
_symmetry.space_group_name_H-M   'P 1'
#
loop_
_entity.id
_entity.type
_entity.pdbx_description
1 polymer ?
#
loop_
_entity_poly.entity_id
_entity_poly.type
_entity_poly.pdbx_seq_one_letter_code
_entity_poly.pdbx_strand_id
1 'polypeptide(L)'
;MGTPVSATTTLPRHMTIKGENGRYLALKSDGLLTFDADQRSFLTCHEVIYNFDDSEGTFSVRAPNGRFWRRNPTNWIRADGNTQPPPVTDQRTRFKLVRFESGRLGFLSALDDRYLKRYDAAVRGYNAVQSQPDPFSQVEVSDGSEHAIHLPRFITFKGDNGQFLLVRLLRNDRNWWLQFSGAENDVSKDEAINNVVQMVDGSLAFYNIHRQAYWRNSALGPNDRGDCWVWADGPAEGDERCHFWPIRLSTQMLALRSKYNDRLCKRLTNFWTNCLSATANGTNDVTTRLTISEATLSRSIFNVTYLLELATTTDQRLLMVGQGSVVNNRNEPADMTVTVTLLQNVSTQRTFSNSYTITQKISTTFTAGIPKIAANQTTIEIGAEQTFNKEWGETEEEGVQFQTEYLVRNVQPHMTARATVFASTGRMRVPFTYTSRERGANGIDRPSENHVDGVFDGVSAYNIHAILSDGESERDFPLVLADGFYHMEE
;
A
#
# COMPACT_ATOMS: atom_id res chain seq x y z
N MET A 1 1.68 -36.86 1.28
CA MET A 1 1.17 -36.19 2.49
C MET A 1 2.30 -35.32 2.96
N GLY A 2 2.16 -34.00 2.86
CA GLY A 2 3.25 -33.06 3.12
C GLY A 2 3.08 -32.40 4.48
N THR A 3 4.12 -32.46 5.28
CA THR A 3 4.22 -31.82 6.60
C THR A 3 4.42 -30.31 6.41
N PRO A 4 3.77 -29.42 7.18
CA PRO A 4 4.04 -27.98 7.11
C PRO A 4 5.52 -27.68 7.39
N VAL A 5 6.18 -26.92 6.52
CA VAL A 5 7.56 -26.46 6.74
C VAL A 5 7.51 -25.03 7.25
N SER A 6 7.99 -24.80 8.47
CA SER A 6 8.06 -23.47 9.08
C SER A 6 9.23 -22.67 8.50
N ALA A 7 8.94 -21.90 7.45
CA ALA A 7 9.75 -20.76 7.04
C ALA A 7 8.81 -19.55 6.97
N THR A 8 9.13 -18.49 7.71
CA THR A 8 8.36 -17.24 7.82
C THR A 8 8.16 -16.63 6.44
N THR A 9 7.10 -17.06 5.77
CA THR A 9 6.75 -16.59 4.43
C THR A 9 5.81 -15.42 4.62
N THR A 10 6.29 -14.22 4.36
CA THR A 10 5.40 -13.07 4.30
C THR A 10 4.67 -13.07 2.96
N LEU A 11 3.36 -12.94 3.02
CA LEU A 11 2.53 -12.74 1.83
C LEU A 11 2.79 -11.33 1.26
N PRO A 12 2.72 -11.17 -0.07
CA PRO A 12 2.61 -9.84 -0.67
C PRO A 12 1.42 -9.10 -0.05
N ARG A 13 1.58 -7.79 0.18
CA ARG A 13 0.49 -6.94 0.69
C ARG A 13 -0.75 -7.06 -0.19
N HIS A 14 -0.57 -6.89 -1.51
CA HIS A 14 -1.62 -7.16 -2.49
C HIS A 14 -1.28 -8.47 -3.18
N MET A 15 -2.21 -9.43 -3.13
CA MET A 15 -2.00 -10.77 -3.65
C MET A 15 -3.08 -11.18 -4.64
N THR A 16 -2.67 -12.02 -5.59
CA THR A 16 -3.56 -12.84 -6.42
C THR A 16 -3.33 -14.29 -6.05
N ILE A 17 -4.41 -15.07 -6.03
CA ILE A 17 -4.38 -16.49 -5.61
C ILE A 17 -4.89 -17.34 -6.76
N LYS A 18 -4.12 -18.33 -7.19
CA LYS A 18 -4.45 -19.24 -8.28
C LYS A 18 -4.62 -20.66 -7.75
N GLY A 19 -5.75 -21.28 -8.09
CA GLY A 19 -6.10 -22.65 -7.69
C GLY A 19 -5.46 -23.69 -8.60
N GLU A 20 -5.56 -24.98 -8.21
CA GLU A 20 -5.08 -26.09 -9.05
C GLU A 20 -5.75 -26.15 -10.42
N ASN A 21 -6.99 -25.67 -10.54
CA ASN A 21 -7.75 -25.59 -11.79
C ASN A 21 -7.24 -24.52 -12.78
N GLY A 22 -6.14 -23.85 -12.45
CA GLY A 22 -5.53 -22.82 -13.30
C GLY A 22 -6.21 -21.45 -13.24
N ARG A 23 -7.25 -21.28 -12.42
CA ARG A 23 -8.03 -20.03 -12.32
C ARG A 23 -7.71 -19.25 -11.06
N TYR A 24 -7.96 -17.95 -11.10
CA TYR A 24 -7.75 -17.02 -10.00
C TYR A 24 -8.97 -16.88 -9.09
N LEU A 25 -8.72 -16.72 -7.80
CA LEU A 25 -9.73 -16.43 -6.78
C LEU A 25 -10.29 -15.02 -6.99
N ALA A 26 -11.53 -14.93 -7.44
CA ALA A 26 -12.24 -13.70 -7.71
C ALA A 26 -13.42 -13.49 -6.75
N LEU A 27 -13.68 -12.22 -6.45
CA LEU A 27 -14.92 -11.74 -5.86
C LEU A 27 -16.08 -11.90 -6.85
N LYS A 28 -17.21 -12.45 -6.40
CA LYS A 28 -18.47 -12.53 -7.15
C LYS A 28 -19.48 -11.48 -6.68
N SER A 29 -20.57 -11.35 -7.44
CA SER A 29 -21.58 -10.33 -7.24
C SER A 29 -22.29 -10.38 -5.88
N ASP A 30 -22.38 -11.55 -5.25
CA ASP A 30 -22.99 -11.75 -3.94
C ASP A 30 -21.97 -11.73 -2.79
N GLY A 31 -20.72 -11.36 -3.08
CA GLY A 31 -19.61 -11.36 -2.13
C GLY A 31 -18.93 -12.72 -1.94
N LEU A 32 -19.36 -13.80 -2.62
CA LEU A 32 -18.67 -15.09 -2.56
C LEU A 32 -17.32 -15.04 -3.27
N LEU A 33 -16.31 -15.74 -2.72
CA LEU A 33 -15.00 -15.88 -3.35
C LEU A 33 -14.88 -17.21 -4.10
N THR A 34 -14.45 -17.17 -5.36
CA THR A 34 -14.49 -18.34 -6.26
C THR A 34 -13.29 -18.42 -7.21
N PHE A 35 -12.83 -19.63 -7.54
CA PHE A 35 -11.72 -19.85 -8.49
C PHE A 35 -12.21 -19.95 -9.93
N ASP A 36 -12.78 -18.85 -10.43
CA ASP A 36 -13.46 -18.79 -11.73
C ASP A 36 -12.82 -17.82 -12.74
N ALA A 37 -11.89 -16.96 -12.32
CA ALA A 37 -11.31 -15.96 -13.21
C ALA A 37 -10.13 -16.53 -14.00
N ASP A 38 -10.16 -16.39 -15.33
CA ASP A 38 -9.06 -16.86 -16.20
C ASP A 38 -7.86 -15.89 -16.20
N GLN A 39 -8.08 -14.64 -15.80
CA GLN A 39 -7.06 -13.59 -15.79
C GLN A 39 -7.04 -12.82 -14.47
N ARG A 40 -5.88 -12.26 -14.16
CA ARG A 40 -5.74 -11.31 -13.06
C ARG A 40 -6.45 -10.01 -13.42
N SER A 41 -7.16 -9.45 -12.45
CA SER A 41 -7.89 -8.20 -12.54
C SER A 41 -8.06 -7.61 -11.14
N PHE A 42 -8.67 -6.42 -11.08
CA PHE A 42 -9.08 -5.82 -9.82
C PHE A 42 -9.88 -6.79 -8.94
N LEU A 43 -10.81 -7.57 -9.52
CA LEU A 43 -11.65 -8.51 -8.76
C LEU A 43 -10.91 -9.73 -8.21
N THR A 44 -9.68 -9.96 -8.64
CA THR A 44 -8.82 -11.06 -8.15
C THR A 44 -7.75 -10.60 -7.17
N CYS A 45 -7.65 -9.29 -6.92
CA CYS A 45 -6.60 -8.71 -6.08
C CYS A 45 -7.11 -8.51 -4.65
N HIS A 46 -6.55 -9.27 -3.71
CA HIS A 46 -6.92 -9.22 -2.30
C HIS A 46 -5.76 -8.64 -1.50
N GLU A 47 -6.06 -7.87 -0.47
CA GLU A 47 -5.06 -7.25 0.38
C GLU A 47 -4.91 -8.02 1.70
N VAL A 48 -3.68 -8.36 2.06
CA VAL A 48 -3.32 -8.96 3.33
C VAL A 48 -3.13 -7.86 4.37
N ILE A 49 -3.88 -7.99 5.46
CA ILE A 49 -3.82 -7.10 6.62
C ILE A 49 -3.43 -7.98 7.80
N TYR A 50 -2.18 -7.85 8.25
CA TYR A 50 -1.71 -8.62 9.38
C TYR A 50 -2.33 -8.12 10.69
N ASN A 51 -2.65 -9.06 11.58
CA ASN A 51 -3.44 -8.77 12.75
C ASN A 51 -2.56 -8.60 13.99
N PHE A 52 -2.91 -7.57 14.75
CA PHE A 52 -2.31 -7.20 16.02
C PHE A 52 -2.54 -8.28 17.09
N ASP A 53 -1.54 -8.48 17.95
CA ASP A 53 -1.55 -9.32 19.18
C ASP A 53 -1.75 -10.82 19.02
N ASP A 54 -1.59 -11.37 17.81
CA ASP A 54 -1.78 -12.79 17.61
C ASP A 54 -0.47 -13.57 17.62
N SER A 55 -0.14 -14.13 18.79
CA SER A 55 0.92 -15.14 18.94
C SER A 55 0.73 -16.36 18.01
N GLU A 56 -0.47 -16.58 17.47
CA GLU A 56 -0.75 -17.63 16.50
C GLU A 56 -0.45 -17.22 15.04
N GLY A 57 0.00 -15.99 14.80
CA GLY A 57 0.43 -15.51 13.49
C GLY A 57 -0.69 -15.41 12.44
N THR A 58 -1.93 -15.09 12.84
CA THR A 58 -3.02 -14.91 11.88
C THR A 58 -3.00 -13.55 11.17
N PHE A 59 -3.65 -13.52 10.01
CA PHE A 59 -3.91 -12.30 9.25
C PHE A 59 -5.36 -12.27 8.76
N SER A 60 -5.81 -11.07 8.43
CA SER A 60 -7.06 -10.81 7.75
C SER A 60 -6.79 -10.54 6.28
N VAL A 61 -7.82 -10.73 5.46
CA VAL A 61 -7.73 -10.43 4.03
C VAL A 61 -8.88 -9.51 3.66
N ARG A 62 -8.58 -8.36 3.05
CA ARG A 62 -9.56 -7.45 2.48
C ARG A 62 -9.73 -7.75 0.99
N ALA A 63 -10.96 -7.99 0.57
CA ALA A 63 -11.30 -8.24 -0.81
C ALA A 63 -11.36 -6.93 -1.63
N PRO A 64 -11.41 -6.99 -2.97
CA PRO A 64 -11.45 -5.82 -3.84
C PRO A 64 -12.57 -4.81 -3.52
N ASN A 65 -13.70 -5.27 -2.96
CA ASN A 65 -14.82 -4.43 -2.55
C ASN A 65 -14.66 -3.74 -1.19
N GLY A 66 -13.43 -3.74 -0.64
CA GLY A 66 -13.08 -3.11 0.63
C GLY A 66 -13.56 -3.88 1.87
N ARG A 67 -14.26 -5.01 1.70
CA ARG A 67 -14.78 -5.83 2.81
C ARG A 67 -13.82 -6.96 3.14
N PHE A 68 -13.85 -7.41 4.37
CA PHE A 68 -12.98 -8.47 4.84
C PHE A 68 -13.52 -9.85 4.49
N TRP A 69 -12.62 -10.75 4.12
CA TRP A 69 -12.88 -12.17 4.05
C TRP A 69 -13.41 -12.65 5.39
N ARG A 70 -14.54 -13.34 5.35
CA ARG A 70 -15.21 -13.89 6.51
C ARG A 70 -15.73 -15.28 6.17
N ARG A 71 -15.42 -16.24 7.03
CA ARG A 71 -16.07 -17.54 7.02
C ARG A 71 -17.49 -17.40 7.56
N ASN A 72 -18.48 -17.74 6.73
CA ASN A 72 -19.87 -17.75 7.14
C ASN A 72 -20.23 -19.07 7.89
N PRO A 73 -21.43 -19.20 8.48
CA PRO A 73 -21.83 -20.41 9.21
C PRO A 73 -21.86 -21.70 8.37
N THR A 74 -21.92 -21.59 7.04
CA THR A 74 -21.86 -22.71 6.10
C THR A 74 -20.46 -22.94 5.51
N ASN A 75 -19.43 -22.37 6.16
CA ASN A 75 -18.00 -22.49 5.88
C ASN A 75 -17.50 -21.81 4.60
N TRP A 76 -18.36 -21.11 3.86
CA TRP A 76 -17.95 -20.33 2.69
C TRP A 76 -17.21 -19.08 3.11
N ILE A 77 -16.14 -18.75 2.37
CA ILE A 77 -15.45 -17.48 2.52
C ILE A 77 -16.15 -16.43 1.66
N ARG A 78 -16.63 -15.37 2.31
CA ARG A 78 -17.36 -14.27 1.70
C ARG A 78 -16.76 -12.93 2.10
N ALA A 79 -16.93 -11.93 1.25
CA ALA A 79 -16.61 -10.53 1.51
C ALA A 79 -17.89 -9.69 1.44
N ASP A 80 -18.87 -10.04 2.26
CA ASP A 80 -20.22 -9.47 2.29
C ASP A 80 -20.52 -8.66 3.57
N GLY A 81 -19.51 -8.47 4.42
CA GLY A 81 -19.61 -7.75 5.68
C GLY A 81 -19.44 -6.22 5.55
N ASN A 82 -18.94 -5.60 6.62
CA ASN A 82 -18.61 -4.18 6.63
C ASN A 82 -17.22 -3.92 6.01
N THR A 83 -16.97 -2.68 5.60
CA THR A 83 -15.66 -2.20 5.13
C THR A 83 -14.74 -1.77 6.27
N GLN A 84 -15.29 -1.56 7.47
CA GLN A 84 -14.51 -1.29 8.68
C GLN A 84 -13.72 -2.52 9.13
N PRO A 85 -12.50 -2.34 9.69
CA PRO A 85 -11.70 -3.44 10.21
C PRO A 85 -12.48 -4.28 11.24
N PRO A 86 -12.46 -5.64 11.13
CA PRO A 86 -13.13 -6.50 12.08
C PRO A 86 -12.43 -6.45 13.45
N PRO A 87 -13.18 -6.53 14.57
CA PRO A 87 -12.59 -6.61 15.91
C PRO A 87 -11.59 -7.76 16.03
N VAL A 88 -10.51 -7.59 16.80
CA VAL A 88 -9.47 -8.62 17.02
C VAL A 88 -10.05 -9.97 17.43
N THR A 89 -11.16 -9.96 18.16
CA THR A 89 -11.87 -11.16 18.65
C THR A 89 -12.69 -11.93 17.60
N ASP A 90 -12.94 -11.38 16.40
CA ASP A 90 -13.70 -12.10 15.36
C ASP A 90 -12.83 -13.10 14.60
N GLN A 91 -12.69 -14.31 15.14
CA GLN A 91 -11.91 -15.39 14.53
C GLN A 91 -12.40 -15.81 13.12
N ARG A 92 -13.63 -15.45 12.72
CA ARG A 92 -14.15 -15.81 11.38
C ARG A 92 -13.48 -15.04 10.25
N THR A 93 -12.82 -13.93 10.56
CA THR A 93 -12.07 -13.10 9.59
C THR A 93 -10.56 -13.33 9.66
N ARG A 94 -10.10 -14.31 10.45
CA ARG A 94 -8.69 -14.58 10.73
C ARG A 94 -8.26 -15.87 10.04
N PHE A 95 -7.08 -15.83 9.44
CA PHE A 95 -6.52 -16.93 8.67
C PHE A 95 -5.05 -17.16 9.02
N LYS A 96 -4.60 -18.42 8.98
CA LYS A 96 -3.19 -18.79 9.13
C LYS A 96 -2.63 -19.23 7.78
N LEU A 97 -1.33 -18.99 7.58
CA LEU A 97 -0.62 -19.41 6.38
C LEU A 97 0.04 -20.77 6.62
N VAL A 98 -0.06 -21.67 5.65
CA VAL A 98 0.66 -22.94 5.62
C VAL A 98 1.48 -23.04 4.35
N ARG A 99 2.74 -23.46 4.48
CA ARG A 99 3.59 -23.83 3.34
C ARG A 99 3.69 -25.34 3.24
N PHE A 100 3.39 -25.88 2.07
CA PHE A 100 3.50 -27.30 1.77
C PHE A 100 4.87 -27.64 1.19
N GLU A 101 5.28 -28.91 1.29
CA GLU A 101 6.52 -29.44 0.69
C GLU A 101 6.59 -29.24 -0.83
N SER A 102 5.45 -29.11 -1.51
CA SER A 102 5.35 -28.77 -2.93
C SER A 102 5.82 -27.34 -3.25
N GLY A 103 6.11 -26.52 -2.24
CA GLY A 103 6.36 -25.09 -2.37
C GLY A 103 5.08 -24.25 -2.48
N ARG A 104 3.91 -24.87 -2.68
CA ARG A 104 2.61 -24.19 -2.68
C ARG A 104 2.19 -23.77 -1.28
N LEU A 105 1.25 -22.82 -1.24
CA LEU A 105 0.70 -22.29 0.00
C LEU A 105 -0.71 -22.83 0.25
N GLY A 106 -1.19 -22.69 1.48
CA GLY A 106 -2.55 -22.98 1.90
C GLY A 106 -2.97 -22.03 3.01
N PHE A 107 -4.27 -21.94 3.22
CA PHE A 107 -4.86 -21.05 4.22
C PHE A 107 -5.71 -21.89 5.18
N LEU A 108 -5.56 -21.64 6.48
CA LEU A 108 -6.40 -22.22 7.53
C LEU A 108 -7.35 -21.16 8.08
N SER A 109 -8.58 -21.53 8.42
CA SER A 109 -9.46 -20.69 9.23
C SER A 109 -8.98 -20.73 10.67
N ALA A 110 -8.72 -19.57 11.29
CA ALA A 110 -8.28 -19.54 12.69
C ALA A 110 -9.38 -19.96 13.69
N LEU A 111 -10.63 -20.12 13.22
CA LEU A 111 -11.76 -20.53 14.05
C LEU A 111 -11.64 -21.99 14.54
N ASP A 112 -11.08 -22.88 13.72
CA ASP A 112 -11.02 -24.33 13.99
C ASP A 112 -9.91 -25.05 13.21
N ASP A 113 -8.92 -24.32 12.69
CA ASP A 113 -7.81 -24.81 11.87
C ASP A 113 -8.23 -25.69 10.68
N ARG A 114 -9.40 -25.42 10.08
CA ARG A 114 -9.79 -26.06 8.81
C ARG A 114 -9.11 -25.41 7.62
N TYR A 115 -8.60 -26.25 6.73
CA TYR A 115 -8.07 -25.86 5.43
C TYR A 115 -9.19 -25.27 4.58
N LEU A 116 -8.92 -24.07 4.06
CA LEU A 116 -9.68 -23.49 2.98
C LEU A 116 -9.30 -24.21 1.68
N LYS A 117 -10.30 -24.56 0.87
CA LYS A 117 -10.09 -25.23 -0.41
C LYS A 117 -11.05 -24.77 -1.48
N ARG A 118 -10.65 -24.93 -2.74
CA ARG A 118 -11.57 -24.84 -3.87
C ARG A 118 -12.62 -25.95 -3.73
N TYR A 119 -13.86 -25.56 -3.47
CA TYR A 119 -14.99 -26.47 -3.41
C TYR A 119 -15.82 -26.30 -4.68
N ASP A 120 -16.13 -27.42 -5.33
CA ASP A 120 -16.79 -27.45 -6.64
C ASP A 120 -17.91 -28.49 -6.63
N ALA A 121 -19.04 -28.10 -6.07
CA ALA A 121 -20.27 -28.89 -6.03
C ALA A 121 -21.47 -28.00 -6.39
N ALA A 122 -22.62 -28.16 -5.72
CA ALA A 122 -23.80 -27.34 -5.93
C ALA A 122 -23.53 -25.82 -5.78
N VAL A 123 -22.62 -25.47 -4.86
CA VAL A 123 -22.03 -24.13 -4.77
C VAL A 123 -20.55 -24.26 -5.08
N ARG A 124 -20.04 -23.35 -5.92
CA ARG A 124 -18.63 -23.23 -6.27
C ARG A 124 -18.01 -22.08 -5.52
N GLY A 125 -16.89 -22.30 -4.83
CA GLY A 125 -16.24 -21.23 -4.10
C GLY A 125 -15.11 -21.69 -3.19
N TYR A 126 -14.61 -20.76 -2.39
CA TYR A 126 -13.60 -21.04 -1.37
C TYR A 126 -14.28 -21.40 -0.06
N ASN A 127 -13.95 -22.56 0.51
CA ASN A 127 -14.66 -23.12 1.66
C ASN A 127 -13.70 -23.74 2.69
N ALA A 128 -13.90 -23.45 3.97
CA ALA A 128 -13.12 -23.96 5.10
C ALA A 128 -13.73 -25.23 5.70
N VAL A 129 -13.45 -26.39 5.09
CA VAL A 129 -14.18 -27.64 5.39
C VAL A 129 -13.29 -28.80 5.83
N GLN A 130 -12.00 -28.82 5.47
CA GLN A 130 -11.16 -29.99 5.71
C GLN A 130 -10.27 -29.85 6.92
N SER A 131 -10.13 -30.95 7.69
CA SER A 131 -9.13 -31.07 8.76
C SER A 131 -7.74 -31.47 8.26
N GLN A 132 -7.63 -31.93 7.01
CA GLN A 132 -6.39 -32.38 6.38
C GLN A 132 -6.24 -31.73 5.00
N PRO A 133 -5.02 -31.38 4.57
CA PRO A 133 -4.83 -30.74 3.28
C PRO A 133 -5.04 -31.73 2.13
N ASP A 134 -5.55 -31.24 1.01
CA ASP A 134 -5.70 -31.98 -0.25
C ASP A 134 -5.19 -31.12 -1.44
N PRO A 135 -5.16 -31.62 -2.68
CA PRO A 135 -4.71 -30.82 -3.82
C PRO A 135 -5.50 -29.52 -4.03
N PHE A 136 -6.77 -29.46 -3.60
CA PHE A 136 -7.65 -28.31 -3.75
C PHE A 136 -7.45 -27.25 -2.65
N SER A 137 -6.76 -27.57 -1.55
CA SER A 137 -6.32 -26.61 -0.53
C SER A 137 -4.96 -25.96 -0.85
N GLN A 138 -4.26 -26.45 -1.88
CA GLN A 138 -2.95 -25.91 -2.28
C GLN A 138 -3.09 -24.89 -3.40
N VAL A 139 -2.57 -23.69 -3.17
CA VAL A 139 -2.69 -22.54 -4.08
C VAL A 139 -1.33 -21.91 -4.38
N GLU A 140 -1.26 -21.24 -5.53
CA GLU A 140 -0.16 -20.36 -5.89
C GLU A 140 -0.55 -18.93 -5.51
N VAL A 141 0.34 -18.24 -4.79
CA VAL A 141 0.17 -16.83 -4.43
C VAL A 141 1.22 -16.00 -5.17
N SER A 142 0.79 -14.91 -5.77
CA SER A 142 1.67 -13.96 -6.45
C SER A 142 1.31 -12.53 -6.10
N ASP A 143 2.27 -11.61 -6.25
CA ASP A 143 2.00 -10.17 -6.12
C ASP A 143 0.86 -9.73 -7.07
N GLY A 144 -0.05 -8.93 -6.54
CA GLY A 144 -1.22 -8.39 -7.21
C GLY A 144 -1.25 -6.86 -7.27
N SER A 145 -0.16 -6.18 -6.91
CA SER A 145 -0.10 -4.73 -6.68
C SER A 145 -0.49 -3.92 -7.92
N GLU A 146 -0.21 -4.43 -9.13
CA GLU A 146 -0.59 -3.81 -10.41
C GLU A 146 -2.10 -3.79 -10.66
N HIS A 147 -2.86 -4.68 -10.01
CA HIS A 147 -4.30 -4.82 -10.17
C HIS A 147 -5.10 -4.23 -9.02
N ALA A 148 -4.46 -3.87 -7.91
CA ALA A 148 -5.14 -3.30 -6.75
C ALA A 148 -5.78 -1.94 -7.10
N ILE A 149 -7.02 -1.72 -6.63
CA ILE A 149 -7.71 -0.43 -6.71
C ILE A 149 -8.34 -0.14 -5.34
N HIS A 150 -7.68 0.69 -4.55
CA HIS A 150 -8.22 1.20 -3.28
C HIS A 150 -8.25 2.72 -3.37
N LEU A 151 -9.45 3.28 -3.37
CA LEU A 151 -9.68 4.71 -3.58
C LEU A 151 -9.90 5.42 -2.25
N PRO A 152 -9.43 6.67 -2.11
CA PRO A 152 -9.87 7.54 -1.02
C PRO A 152 -11.39 7.68 -1.02
N ARG A 153 -11.95 7.91 0.18
CA ARG A 153 -13.40 8.02 0.38
C ARG A 153 -14.00 9.18 -0.43
N PHE A 154 -13.31 10.31 -0.52
CA PHE A 154 -13.77 11.46 -1.29
C PHE A 154 -12.74 11.80 -2.36
N ILE A 155 -13.21 11.94 -3.59
CA ILE A 155 -12.36 12.21 -4.76
C ILE A 155 -12.95 13.28 -5.65
N THR A 156 -12.08 13.87 -6.46
CA THR A 156 -12.43 14.68 -7.62
C THR A 156 -11.91 14.00 -8.89
N PHE A 157 -12.51 14.35 -10.03
CA PHE A 157 -12.13 13.82 -11.34
C PHE A 157 -11.68 14.97 -12.23
N LYS A 158 -10.63 14.72 -13.02
CA LYS A 158 -10.14 15.64 -14.05
C LYS A 158 -10.07 14.91 -15.39
N GLY A 159 -10.65 15.53 -16.43
CA GLY A 159 -10.70 14.96 -17.77
C GLY A 159 -9.43 15.21 -18.57
N ASP A 160 -9.37 14.62 -19.77
CA ASP A 160 -8.28 14.80 -20.73
C ASP A 160 -8.14 16.25 -21.22
N ASN A 161 -9.21 17.05 -21.12
CA ASN A 161 -9.20 18.49 -21.42
C ASN A 161 -8.55 19.34 -20.30
N GLY A 162 -8.03 18.71 -19.25
CA GLY A 162 -7.40 19.41 -18.14
C GLY A 162 -8.38 20.13 -17.22
N GLN A 163 -9.68 19.86 -17.31
CA GLN A 163 -10.72 20.48 -16.47
C GLN A 163 -11.31 19.48 -15.48
N PHE A 164 -11.68 19.96 -14.30
CA PHE A 164 -12.35 19.17 -13.28
C PHE A 164 -13.81 18.91 -13.65
N LEU A 165 -14.28 17.72 -13.28
CA LEU A 165 -15.67 17.31 -13.43
C LEU A 165 -16.49 17.92 -12.30
N LEU A 166 -17.46 18.76 -12.68
CA LEU A 166 -18.33 19.46 -11.77
C LEU A 166 -19.79 19.12 -12.08
N VAL A 167 -20.61 19.06 -11.03
CA VAL A 167 -22.06 19.10 -11.20
C VAL A 167 -22.48 20.50 -11.66
N ARG A 168 -23.35 20.54 -12.65
CA ARG A 168 -23.90 21.77 -13.23
C ARG A 168 -25.40 21.65 -13.41
N LEU A 169 -26.08 22.78 -13.20
CA LEU A 169 -27.49 22.95 -13.55
C LEU A 169 -27.56 23.62 -14.91
N LEU A 170 -28.34 23.05 -15.83
CA LEU A 170 -28.64 23.73 -17.09
C LEU A 170 -29.77 24.74 -16.88
N ARG A 171 -29.71 25.89 -17.57
CA ARG A 171 -30.58 27.08 -17.43
C ARG A 171 -32.11 26.87 -17.50
N ASN A 172 -32.58 25.64 -17.80
CA ASN A 172 -34.00 25.26 -17.91
C ASN A 172 -34.41 24.16 -16.88
N ASP A 173 -33.65 24.01 -15.78
CA ASP A 173 -34.07 23.49 -14.46
C ASP A 173 -34.55 22.04 -14.29
N ARG A 174 -34.08 21.06 -15.07
CA ARG A 174 -34.43 19.63 -14.77
C ARG A 174 -33.29 18.64 -14.68
N ASN A 175 -32.16 18.89 -15.34
CA ASN A 175 -31.09 17.90 -15.43
C ASN A 175 -29.80 18.44 -14.80
N TRP A 176 -29.28 17.68 -13.83
CA TRP A 176 -27.99 17.93 -13.19
C TRP A 176 -26.92 17.10 -13.87
N TRP A 177 -26.09 17.74 -14.65
CA TRP A 177 -25.12 17.10 -15.53
C TRP A 177 -23.72 17.21 -14.96
N LEU A 178 -22.88 16.24 -15.32
CA LEU A 178 -21.48 16.19 -14.93
C LEU A 178 -20.65 16.77 -16.08
N GLN A 179 -20.06 17.94 -15.88
CA GLN A 179 -19.27 18.66 -16.89
C GLN A 179 -17.80 18.79 -16.51
N PHE A 180 -16.90 18.47 -17.44
CA PHE A 180 -15.50 18.84 -17.34
C PHE A 180 -15.31 20.31 -17.70
N SER A 181 -15.60 21.21 -16.75
CA SER A 181 -15.48 22.67 -16.92
C SER A 181 -14.78 23.37 -15.76
N GLY A 182 -14.42 22.65 -14.70
CA GLY A 182 -13.78 23.23 -13.52
C GLY A 182 -12.31 23.59 -13.74
N ALA A 183 -11.91 24.73 -13.21
CA ALA A 183 -10.51 25.11 -13.06
C ALA A 183 -9.93 24.56 -11.74
N GLU A 184 -8.62 24.70 -11.51
CA GLU A 184 -7.93 24.21 -10.30
C GLU A 184 -8.56 24.73 -8.99
N ASN A 185 -8.99 25.99 -8.98
CA ASN A 185 -9.65 26.61 -7.82
C ASN A 185 -11.09 26.09 -7.58
N ASP A 186 -11.66 25.31 -8.50
CA ASP A 186 -12.98 24.70 -8.31
C ASP A 186 -12.92 23.35 -7.59
N VAL A 187 -11.74 22.77 -7.36
CA VAL A 187 -11.59 21.45 -6.70
C VAL A 187 -12.09 21.44 -5.25
N SER A 188 -12.13 22.61 -4.61
CA SER A 188 -12.66 22.81 -3.26
C SER A 188 -14.18 22.99 -3.22
N LYS A 189 -14.85 23.12 -4.38
CA LYS A 189 -16.29 23.28 -4.44
C LYS A 189 -16.97 21.93 -4.29
N ASP A 190 -18.07 21.89 -3.54
CA ASP A 190 -18.85 20.67 -3.31
C ASP A 190 -19.32 20.01 -4.63
N GLU A 191 -19.50 20.79 -5.70
CA GLU A 191 -19.85 20.31 -7.04
C GLU A 191 -18.79 19.38 -7.65
N ALA A 192 -17.52 19.51 -7.23
CA ALA A 192 -16.40 18.68 -7.69
C ALA A 192 -16.24 17.39 -6.89
N ILE A 193 -16.76 17.36 -5.66
CA ILE A 193 -16.42 16.35 -4.66
C ILE A 193 -17.42 15.20 -4.71
N ASN A 194 -16.91 13.99 -4.85
CA ASN A 194 -17.71 12.77 -4.93
C ASN A 194 -17.26 11.78 -3.85
N ASN A 195 -18.21 11.31 -3.05
CA ASN A 195 -18.02 10.19 -2.13
C ASN A 195 -18.03 8.88 -2.93
N VAL A 196 -16.99 8.07 -2.76
CA VAL A 196 -16.84 6.76 -3.38
C VAL A 196 -17.53 5.73 -2.51
N VAL A 197 -18.46 4.98 -3.10
CA VAL A 197 -19.16 3.88 -2.43
C VAL A 197 -18.82 2.57 -3.14
N GLN A 198 -18.21 1.63 -2.41
CA GLN A 198 -17.85 0.31 -2.92
C GLN A 198 -18.98 -0.70 -2.69
N MET A 199 -19.53 -1.21 -3.80
CA MET A 199 -20.60 -2.20 -3.80
C MET A 199 -20.09 -3.59 -3.44
N VAL A 200 -20.99 -4.48 -3.02
CA VAL A 200 -20.65 -5.87 -2.66
C VAL A 200 -20.00 -6.62 -3.81
N ASP A 201 -20.39 -6.33 -5.06
CA ASP A 201 -19.82 -6.94 -6.26
C ASP A 201 -18.44 -6.36 -6.65
N GLY A 202 -17.98 -5.32 -5.96
CA GLY A 202 -16.75 -4.58 -6.25
C GLY A 202 -16.92 -3.40 -7.22
N SER A 203 -18.10 -3.19 -7.79
CA SER A 203 -18.37 -1.98 -8.56
C SER A 203 -18.41 -0.75 -7.65
N LEU A 204 -18.30 0.44 -8.25
CA LEU A 204 -18.30 1.71 -7.55
C LEU A 204 -19.56 2.50 -7.88
N ALA A 205 -20.11 3.19 -6.90
CA ALA A 205 -21.00 4.33 -7.14
C ALA A 205 -20.34 5.60 -6.62
N PHE A 206 -20.69 6.72 -7.25
CA PHE A 206 -20.17 8.04 -6.91
C PHE A 206 -21.34 8.91 -6.47
N TYR A 207 -21.31 9.34 -5.21
CA TYR A 207 -22.32 10.21 -4.64
C TYR A 207 -21.77 11.64 -4.60
N ASN A 208 -22.35 12.55 -5.38
CA ASN A 208 -21.91 13.94 -5.38
C ASN A 208 -22.45 14.66 -4.15
N ILE A 209 -21.58 15.32 -3.40
CA ILE A 209 -21.96 15.88 -2.09
C ILE A 209 -22.83 17.15 -2.22
N HIS A 210 -22.61 17.97 -3.25
CA HIS A 210 -23.43 19.16 -3.51
C HIS A 210 -24.86 18.77 -3.88
N ARG A 211 -24.98 17.84 -4.83
CA ARG A 211 -26.29 17.43 -5.35
C ARG A 211 -27.00 16.43 -4.47
N GLN A 212 -26.29 15.75 -3.57
CA GLN A 212 -26.85 14.71 -2.72
C GLN A 212 -27.52 13.59 -3.53
N ALA A 213 -26.88 13.17 -4.62
CA ALA A 213 -27.37 12.13 -5.50
C ALA A 213 -26.22 11.34 -6.12
N TYR A 214 -26.52 10.10 -6.52
CA TYR A 214 -25.54 9.27 -7.21
C TYR A 214 -25.40 9.68 -8.67
N TRP A 215 -24.22 9.42 -9.22
CA TRP A 215 -24.03 9.40 -10.66
C TRP A 215 -24.89 8.31 -11.25
N ARG A 216 -25.62 8.58 -12.33
CA ARG A 216 -26.53 7.65 -12.97
C ARG A 216 -26.38 7.71 -14.48
N ASN A 217 -26.21 6.55 -15.09
CA ASN A 217 -26.30 6.40 -16.54
C ASN A 217 -27.76 6.58 -17.00
N SER A 218 -27.97 7.45 -17.98
CA SER A 218 -29.29 7.77 -18.54
C SER A 218 -29.74 6.84 -19.67
N ALA A 219 -28.92 5.86 -20.06
CA ALA A 219 -29.25 4.88 -21.10
C ALA A 219 -30.65 4.28 -20.91
N LEU A 220 -31.41 4.14 -22.01
CA LEU A 220 -32.77 3.57 -21.96
C LEU A 220 -32.77 2.04 -21.84
N GLY A 221 -31.61 1.40 -22.06
CA GLY A 221 -31.41 -0.02 -21.85
C GLY A 221 -29.95 -0.43 -22.09
N PRO A 222 -29.59 -1.71 -21.84
CA PRO A 222 -28.21 -2.17 -21.96
C PRO A 222 -27.64 -2.08 -23.38
N ASN A 223 -28.52 -2.15 -24.39
CA ASN A 223 -28.15 -2.06 -25.80
C ASN A 223 -28.29 -0.64 -26.37
N ASP A 224 -28.57 0.37 -25.54
CA ASP A 224 -28.68 1.75 -26.01
C ASP A 224 -27.33 2.21 -26.58
N ARG A 225 -27.33 2.50 -27.89
CA ARG A 225 -26.16 2.95 -28.61
C ARG A 225 -26.05 4.47 -28.68
N GLY A 226 -27.08 5.20 -28.25
CA GLY A 226 -27.13 6.66 -28.25
C GLY A 226 -26.19 7.31 -27.24
N ASP A 227 -26.29 8.63 -27.11
CA ASP A 227 -25.53 9.40 -26.13
C ASP A 227 -26.04 9.10 -24.72
N CYS A 228 -25.50 8.05 -24.12
CA CYS A 228 -25.82 7.58 -22.77
C CYS A 228 -25.13 8.50 -21.75
N TRP A 229 -25.70 9.68 -21.51
CA TRP A 229 -25.16 10.66 -20.58
C TRP A 229 -25.14 10.15 -19.13
N VAL A 230 -24.19 10.65 -18.33
CA VAL A 230 -24.15 10.38 -16.89
C VAL A 230 -24.55 11.65 -16.14
N TRP A 231 -25.59 11.54 -15.32
CA TRP A 231 -26.18 12.65 -14.56
C TRP A 231 -25.97 12.45 -13.06
N ALA A 232 -26.06 13.51 -12.27
CA ALA A 232 -26.05 13.46 -10.82
C ALA A 232 -27.50 13.50 -10.28
N ASP A 233 -28.31 12.51 -10.60
CA ASP A 233 -29.71 12.42 -10.19
C ASP A 233 -30.12 10.99 -9.78
N GLY A 234 -29.13 10.14 -9.54
CA GLY A 234 -29.33 8.76 -9.12
C GLY A 234 -30.10 8.66 -7.81
N PRO A 235 -31.21 7.90 -7.78
CA PRO A 235 -32.14 7.94 -6.66
C PRO A 235 -31.68 7.12 -5.45
N ALA A 236 -30.85 6.09 -5.67
CA ALA A 236 -30.47 5.14 -4.62
C ALA A 236 -29.15 4.45 -4.93
N GLU A 237 -28.47 4.01 -3.86
CA GLU A 237 -27.22 3.25 -3.93
C GLU A 237 -27.36 1.94 -4.73
N GLY A 238 -28.50 1.25 -4.59
CA GLY A 238 -28.71 -0.07 -5.20
C GLY A 238 -29.13 -0.05 -6.67
N ASP A 239 -29.31 1.12 -7.29
CA ASP A 239 -29.68 1.23 -8.71
C ASP A 239 -28.46 0.88 -9.59
N GLU A 240 -28.56 -0.19 -10.38
CA GLU A 240 -27.45 -0.64 -11.24
C GLU A 240 -27.01 0.40 -12.28
N ARG A 241 -27.88 1.37 -12.62
CA ARG A 241 -27.50 2.52 -13.47
C ARG A 241 -26.48 3.44 -12.81
N CYS A 242 -26.33 3.33 -11.49
CA CYS A 242 -25.38 4.11 -10.70
C CYS A 242 -24.04 3.40 -10.46
N HIS A 243 -23.86 2.20 -11.00
CA HIS A 243 -22.68 1.37 -10.74
C HIS A 243 -21.69 1.39 -11.91
N PHE A 244 -20.41 1.46 -11.56
CA PHE A 244 -19.31 1.56 -12.52
C PHE A 244 -18.16 0.64 -12.12
N TRP A 245 -17.68 -0.17 -13.05
CA TRP A 245 -16.46 -0.96 -12.89
C TRP A 245 -15.22 -0.10 -13.08
N PRO A 246 -14.31 -0.05 -12.11
CA PRO A 246 -13.05 0.65 -12.28
C PRO A 246 -12.07 -0.15 -13.14
N ILE A 247 -11.36 0.53 -14.02
CA ILE A 247 -10.27 -0.02 -14.82
C ILE A 247 -9.04 0.82 -14.55
N ARG A 248 -8.02 0.23 -13.93
CA ARG A 248 -6.77 0.93 -13.64
C ARG A 248 -6.01 1.19 -14.94
N LEU A 249 -5.62 2.44 -15.15
CA LEU A 249 -4.79 2.86 -16.29
C LEU A 249 -3.37 3.24 -15.86
N SER A 250 -3.24 3.82 -14.66
CA SER A 250 -1.96 4.16 -14.02
C SER A 250 -2.14 4.30 -12.51
N THR A 251 -1.15 4.88 -11.83
CA THR A 251 -1.25 5.29 -10.41
C THR A 251 -2.07 6.56 -10.20
N GLN A 252 -2.52 7.25 -11.25
CA GLN A 252 -3.29 8.49 -11.14
C GLN A 252 -4.58 8.47 -11.97
N MET A 253 -4.74 7.49 -12.86
CA MET A 253 -5.84 7.47 -13.82
C MET A 253 -6.63 6.16 -13.76
N LEU A 254 -7.95 6.32 -13.88
CA LEU A 254 -8.89 5.24 -14.10
C LEU A 254 -9.70 5.48 -15.39
N ALA A 255 -10.18 4.40 -15.98
CA ALA A 255 -11.42 4.44 -16.77
C ALA A 255 -12.55 3.82 -15.94
N LEU A 256 -13.78 4.24 -16.22
CA LEU A 256 -14.97 3.73 -15.55
C LEU A 256 -15.88 3.09 -16.60
N ARG A 257 -16.27 1.83 -16.40
CA ARG A 257 -17.26 1.16 -17.25
C ARG A 257 -18.60 1.13 -16.57
N SER A 258 -19.65 1.66 -17.19
CA SER A 258 -20.99 1.55 -16.62
C SER A 258 -21.43 0.09 -16.61
N LYS A 259 -21.91 -0.39 -15.46
CA LYS A 259 -22.48 -1.74 -15.31
C LYS A 259 -23.75 -1.91 -16.15
N TYR A 260 -24.47 -0.83 -16.40
CA TYR A 260 -25.77 -0.86 -17.04
C TYR A 260 -25.74 -1.07 -18.57
N ASN A 261 -24.75 -0.51 -19.27
CA ASN A 261 -24.63 -0.62 -20.74
C ASN A 261 -23.25 -1.11 -21.23
N ASP A 262 -22.38 -1.57 -20.31
CA ASP A 262 -21.03 -2.10 -20.57
C ASP A 262 -20.11 -1.17 -21.39
N ARG A 263 -20.39 0.15 -21.37
CA ARG A 263 -19.59 1.18 -22.06
C ARG A 263 -18.77 2.00 -21.09
N LEU A 264 -17.63 2.50 -21.58
CA LEU A 264 -16.77 3.37 -20.81
C LEU A 264 -17.32 4.80 -20.77
N CYS A 265 -17.26 5.38 -19.57
CA CYS A 265 -17.43 6.79 -19.35
C CYS A 265 -16.32 7.56 -20.06
N LYS A 266 -16.70 8.61 -20.78
CA LYS A 266 -15.80 9.54 -21.45
C LYS A 266 -16.32 10.97 -21.37
N ARG A 267 -15.41 11.93 -21.57
CA ARG A 267 -15.81 13.29 -21.94
C ARG A 267 -16.36 13.27 -23.36
N LEU A 268 -17.57 13.79 -23.54
CA LEU A 268 -18.23 13.90 -24.82
C LEU A 268 -18.71 15.34 -25.05
N THR A 269 -18.46 15.85 -26.25
CA THR A 269 -19.10 17.05 -26.77
C THR A 269 -19.96 16.62 -27.95
N ASN A 270 -21.27 16.66 -27.75
CA ASN A 270 -22.25 16.49 -28.82
C ASN A 270 -23.38 17.51 -28.60
N PHE A 271 -24.53 17.08 -28.06
CA PHE A 271 -25.60 18.00 -27.65
C PHE A 271 -25.19 18.87 -26.46
N TRP A 272 -24.45 18.32 -25.51
CA TRP A 272 -23.86 19.07 -24.40
C TRP A 272 -22.33 19.05 -24.48
N THR A 273 -21.71 20.15 -24.04
CA THR A 273 -20.27 20.38 -24.17
C THR A 273 -19.51 19.80 -22.99
N ASN A 274 -18.51 18.96 -23.28
CA ASN A 274 -17.58 18.38 -22.30
C ASN A 274 -18.29 17.67 -21.14
N CYS A 275 -19.36 16.91 -21.40
CA CYS A 275 -20.08 16.21 -20.35
C CYS A 275 -19.66 14.74 -20.25
N LEU A 276 -19.90 14.14 -19.09
CA LEU A 276 -19.65 12.71 -18.88
C LEU A 276 -20.72 11.88 -19.61
N SER A 277 -20.27 10.90 -20.38
CA SER A 277 -21.13 10.00 -21.15
C SER A 277 -20.55 8.59 -21.16
N ALA A 278 -21.37 7.57 -20.93
CA ALA A 278 -21.01 6.15 -20.99
C ALA A 278 -21.21 5.60 -22.42
N THR A 279 -20.39 6.06 -23.36
CA THR A 279 -20.53 5.78 -24.81
C THR A 279 -19.33 5.12 -25.47
N ALA A 280 -18.16 5.15 -24.83
CA ALA A 280 -16.93 4.58 -25.42
C ALA A 280 -16.89 3.05 -25.33
N ASN A 281 -16.21 2.42 -26.30
CA ASN A 281 -16.05 0.97 -26.37
C ASN A 281 -14.71 0.46 -25.79
N GLY A 282 -13.75 1.35 -25.47
CA GLY A 282 -12.42 0.94 -25.02
C GLY A 282 -11.53 2.09 -24.58
N THR A 283 -10.43 1.76 -23.89
CA THR A 283 -9.52 2.70 -23.20
C THR A 283 -8.51 3.38 -24.13
N ASN A 284 -8.49 3.00 -25.41
CA ASN A 284 -7.67 3.66 -26.45
C ASN A 284 -8.15 5.10 -26.70
N ASP A 285 -9.42 5.38 -26.42
CA ASP A 285 -9.96 6.73 -26.46
C ASP A 285 -9.47 7.54 -25.25
N VAL A 286 -8.61 8.53 -25.49
CA VAL A 286 -8.03 9.38 -24.44
C VAL A 286 -9.08 10.10 -23.60
N THR A 287 -10.28 10.33 -24.13
CA THR A 287 -11.37 10.98 -23.40
C THR A 287 -12.01 10.09 -22.34
N THR A 288 -11.67 8.80 -22.30
CA THR A 288 -12.08 7.85 -21.23
C THR A 288 -11.19 7.90 -20.00
N ARG A 289 -10.06 8.62 -20.08
CA ARG A 289 -9.05 8.67 -19.03
C ARG A 289 -9.43 9.74 -18.02
N LEU A 290 -9.71 9.31 -16.80
CA LEU A 290 -10.06 10.19 -15.70
C LEU A 290 -8.92 10.21 -14.69
N THR A 291 -8.29 11.37 -14.54
CA THR A 291 -7.33 11.60 -13.46
C THR A 291 -8.09 11.77 -12.16
N ILE A 292 -7.68 11.02 -11.13
CA ILE A 292 -8.31 11.03 -9.82
C ILE A 292 -7.42 11.78 -8.85
N SER A 293 -8.02 12.72 -8.11
CA SER A 293 -7.38 13.37 -6.98
C SER A 293 -8.21 13.15 -5.73
N GLU A 294 -7.54 12.96 -4.59
CA GLU A 294 -8.24 12.94 -3.32
C GLU A 294 -8.80 14.33 -2.98
N ALA A 295 -10.06 14.38 -2.52
CA ALA A 295 -10.74 15.62 -2.14
C ALA A 295 -10.47 15.99 -0.67
N THR A 296 -9.21 16.08 -0.29
CA THR A 296 -8.73 16.35 1.08
C THR A 296 -7.66 17.42 1.02
N LEU A 297 -7.76 18.44 1.88
CA LEU A 297 -6.80 19.54 1.96
C LEU A 297 -5.60 19.15 2.82
N SER A 298 -5.87 18.59 4.00
CA SER A 298 -4.83 18.15 4.93
C SER A 298 -5.31 16.96 5.76
N ARG A 299 -4.34 16.20 6.26
CA ARG A 299 -4.58 15.06 7.15
C ARG A 299 -3.70 15.16 8.38
N SER A 300 -4.28 14.96 9.55
CA SER A 300 -3.52 14.75 10.79
C SER A 300 -3.59 13.28 11.15
N ILE A 301 -2.43 12.67 11.41
CA ILE A 301 -2.32 11.28 11.85
C ILE A 301 -1.83 11.24 13.29
N PHE A 302 -2.42 10.35 14.09
CA PHE A 302 -2.09 10.15 15.50
C PHE A 302 -2.36 8.69 15.89
N ASN A 303 -1.99 8.31 17.11
CA ASN A 303 -2.07 6.92 17.60
C ASN A 303 -1.38 5.91 16.68
N VAL A 304 -0.17 6.24 16.21
CA VAL A 304 0.63 5.32 15.40
C VAL A 304 1.10 4.18 16.29
N THR A 305 0.79 2.94 15.91
CA THR A 305 1.22 1.73 16.64
C THR A 305 1.89 0.76 15.68
N TYR A 306 3.20 0.56 15.84
CA TYR A 306 3.99 -0.34 15.00
C TYR A 306 3.77 -1.80 15.37
N LEU A 307 3.64 -2.63 14.34
CA LEU A 307 3.44 -4.07 14.46
C LEU A 307 4.79 -4.78 14.27
N LEU A 308 5.66 -4.69 15.27
CA LEU A 308 7.05 -5.15 15.19
C LEU A 308 7.21 -6.66 14.95
N GLU A 309 6.29 -7.48 15.45
CA GLU A 309 6.28 -8.94 15.25
C GLU A 309 6.06 -9.33 13.78
N LEU A 310 5.49 -8.42 13.00
CA LEU A 310 5.17 -8.60 11.58
C LEU A 310 6.17 -7.86 10.68
N ALA A 311 7.17 -7.24 11.30
CA ALA A 311 8.17 -6.48 10.59
C ALA A 311 9.20 -7.41 9.96
N THR A 312 9.68 -7.04 8.78
CA THR A 312 10.67 -7.83 8.04
C THR A 312 11.90 -7.01 7.74
N THR A 313 13.06 -7.65 7.82
CA THR A 313 14.32 -7.11 7.32
C THR A 313 14.79 -7.91 6.10
N THR A 314 15.28 -7.23 5.08
CA THR A 314 15.81 -7.85 3.85
C THR A 314 17.03 -7.09 3.36
N ASP A 315 17.74 -7.64 2.36
CA ASP A 315 18.87 -6.98 1.70
C ASP A 315 19.96 -6.49 2.66
N GLN A 316 20.19 -7.20 3.76
CA GLN A 316 21.24 -6.85 4.73
C GLN A 316 22.62 -7.10 4.13
N ARG A 317 23.50 -6.07 4.15
CA ARG A 317 24.85 -6.14 3.56
C ARG A 317 25.83 -5.29 4.35
N LEU A 318 27.04 -5.80 4.57
CA LEU A 318 28.18 -5.04 5.08
C LEU A 318 28.88 -4.32 3.93
N LEU A 319 29.11 -3.01 4.08
CA LEU A 319 29.79 -2.17 3.09
C LEU A 319 31.05 -1.56 3.68
N MET A 320 32.15 -1.60 2.93
CA MET A 320 33.35 -0.79 3.20
C MET A 320 33.11 0.61 2.65
N VAL A 321 32.90 1.56 3.56
CA VAL A 321 32.49 2.94 3.25
C VAL A 321 33.69 3.81 2.92
N GLY A 322 34.82 3.58 3.59
CA GLY A 322 36.03 4.36 3.37
C GLY A 322 37.27 3.64 3.88
N GLN A 323 38.43 4.02 3.36
CA GLN A 323 39.71 3.56 3.89
C GLN A 323 40.81 4.61 3.75
N GLY A 324 41.85 4.48 4.57
CA GLY A 324 43.05 5.30 4.52
C GLY A 324 44.25 4.58 5.14
N SER A 325 45.46 5.06 4.84
CA SER A 325 46.68 4.52 5.44
C SER A 325 47.81 5.54 5.47
N VAL A 326 48.69 5.43 6.47
CA VAL A 326 49.92 6.24 6.59
C VAL A 326 51.05 5.40 7.17
N VAL A 327 52.29 5.63 6.72
CA VAL A 327 53.47 4.89 7.19
C VAL A 327 54.18 5.66 8.30
N ASN A 328 54.53 5.00 9.40
CA ASN A 328 55.43 5.57 10.40
C ASN A 328 56.88 5.51 9.88
N ASN A 329 57.33 6.57 9.21
CA ASN A 329 58.71 6.66 8.71
C ASN A 329 59.76 6.99 9.78
N ARG A 330 59.39 7.02 11.07
CA ARG A 330 60.30 7.28 12.19
C ARG A 330 60.96 5.99 12.64
N ASN A 331 62.03 6.14 13.41
CA ASN A 331 62.77 5.02 14.02
C ASN A 331 62.26 4.67 15.43
N GLU A 332 61.19 5.31 15.88
CA GLU A 332 60.55 5.09 17.19
C GLU A 332 59.01 4.99 17.05
N PRO A 333 58.31 4.32 17.98
CA PRO A 333 56.86 4.26 17.96
C PRO A 333 56.21 5.63 18.01
N ALA A 334 55.13 5.83 17.23
CA ALA A 334 54.42 7.12 17.18
C ALA A 334 52.92 6.94 16.97
N ASP A 335 52.15 7.92 17.44
CA ASP A 335 50.73 8.05 17.10
C ASP A 335 50.60 8.64 15.69
N MET A 336 49.75 8.04 14.86
CA MET A 336 49.58 8.39 13.46
C MET A 336 48.13 8.75 13.17
N THR A 337 47.88 9.94 12.60
CA THR A 337 46.56 10.33 12.10
C THR A 337 46.38 9.80 10.67
N VAL A 338 45.38 8.94 10.47
CA VAL A 338 44.99 8.40 9.18
C VAL A 338 43.81 9.20 8.63
N THR A 339 43.98 9.79 7.45
CA THR A 339 42.86 10.38 6.70
C THR A 339 42.20 9.32 5.82
N VAL A 340 40.92 9.04 6.07
CA VAL A 340 40.08 8.11 5.34
C VAL A 340 39.45 8.81 4.13
N THR A 341 39.57 8.16 2.97
CA THR A 341 38.83 8.55 1.76
C THR A 341 37.54 7.73 1.66
N LEU A 342 36.40 8.41 1.52
CA LEU A 342 35.12 7.75 1.29
C LEU A 342 35.10 7.11 -0.11
N LEU A 343 34.76 5.83 -0.15
CA LEU A 343 34.65 5.02 -1.36
C LEU A 343 33.19 4.85 -1.80
N GLN A 344 32.25 4.90 -0.86
CA GLN A 344 30.82 4.74 -1.12
C GLN A 344 29.99 5.66 -0.23
N ASN A 345 28.90 6.19 -0.79
CA ASN A 345 27.91 6.92 -0.02
C ASN A 345 26.88 5.95 0.55
N VAL A 346 26.49 6.18 1.80
CA VAL A 346 25.44 5.43 2.49
C VAL A 346 24.32 6.40 2.84
N SER A 347 23.07 5.97 2.71
CA SER A 347 21.90 6.77 3.08
C SER A 347 20.89 5.96 3.89
N THR A 348 20.10 6.67 4.68
CA THR A 348 18.89 6.13 5.30
C THR A 348 17.67 6.66 4.56
N GLN A 349 16.68 5.80 4.35
CA GLN A 349 15.42 6.17 3.69
C GLN A 349 14.23 5.84 4.57
N ARG A 350 13.16 6.64 4.48
CA ARG A 350 11.92 6.43 5.22
C ARG A 350 10.68 6.87 4.45
N THR A 351 9.70 5.98 4.41
CA THR A 351 8.43 6.19 3.70
C THR A 351 7.28 5.66 4.53
N PHE A 352 6.31 6.52 4.82
CA PHE A 352 5.04 6.15 5.45
C PHE A 352 3.95 6.11 4.40
N SER A 353 3.23 5.00 4.30
CA SER A 353 2.21 4.77 3.27
C SER A 353 0.98 4.02 3.82
N ASN A 354 -0.07 3.96 3.01
CA ASN A 354 -1.31 3.22 3.30
C ASN A 354 -1.76 2.41 2.06
N SER A 355 -2.99 1.87 2.05
CA SER A 355 -3.43 0.99 0.95
C SER A 355 -3.87 1.70 -0.30
N TYR A 356 -4.04 3.02 -0.26
CA TYR A 356 -4.56 3.74 -1.42
C TYR A 356 -3.61 3.55 -2.60
N THR A 357 -4.17 3.07 -3.71
CA THR A 357 -3.40 2.68 -4.89
C THR A 357 -3.28 3.82 -5.90
N ILE A 358 -3.95 4.94 -5.61
CA ILE A 358 -3.84 6.18 -6.35
C ILE A 358 -2.88 7.11 -5.60
N THR A 359 -2.01 7.81 -6.33
CA THR A 359 -1.07 8.78 -5.77
C THR A 359 -1.82 9.82 -4.94
N GLN A 360 -1.44 9.94 -3.67
CA GLN A 360 -1.91 10.98 -2.75
C GLN A 360 -0.87 12.10 -2.72
N LYS A 361 -1.32 13.35 -2.87
CA LYS A 361 -0.47 14.54 -2.74
C LYS A 361 -1.03 15.47 -1.67
N ILE A 362 -1.26 14.90 -0.49
CA ILE A 362 -1.91 15.62 0.61
C ILE A 362 -0.89 15.90 1.70
N SER A 363 -0.85 17.15 2.13
CA SER A 363 -0.09 17.57 3.30
C SER A 363 -0.59 16.80 4.53
N THR A 364 0.31 16.02 5.12
CA THR A 364 0.04 15.18 6.27
C THR A 364 0.96 15.53 7.42
N THR A 365 0.39 15.68 8.61
CA THR A 365 1.11 16.04 9.83
C THR A 365 0.96 14.95 10.88
N PHE A 366 2.08 14.48 11.44
CA PHE A 366 2.09 13.47 12.50
C PHE A 366 3.41 13.43 13.25
N THR A 367 3.39 12.86 14.46
CA THR A 367 4.59 12.57 15.25
C THR A 367 4.66 11.07 15.47
N ALA A 368 5.81 10.46 15.17
CA ALA A 368 6.03 9.04 15.38
C ALA A 368 7.51 8.74 15.62
N GLY A 369 7.79 7.71 16.42
CA GLY A 369 9.13 7.12 16.53
C GLY A 369 9.55 6.49 15.21
N ILE A 370 10.84 6.48 14.91
CA ILE A 370 11.36 5.96 13.62
C ILE A 370 11.85 4.52 13.80
N PRO A 371 11.29 3.53 13.08
CA PRO A 371 11.80 2.17 13.12
C PRO A 371 13.26 2.11 12.64
N LYS A 372 14.08 1.31 13.33
CA LYS A 372 15.50 1.09 13.05
C LYS A 372 15.85 -0.38 13.19
N ILE A 373 16.85 -0.83 12.43
CA ILE A 373 17.41 -2.18 12.62
C ILE A 373 18.34 -2.12 13.83
N ALA A 374 18.09 -2.99 14.81
CA ALA A 374 18.90 -3.08 16.01
C ALA A 374 20.32 -3.55 15.69
N ALA A 375 21.28 -3.25 16.58
CA ALA A 375 22.68 -3.63 16.40
C ALA A 375 22.87 -5.17 16.28
N ASN A 376 22.00 -5.96 16.92
CA ASN A 376 21.98 -7.42 16.80
C ASN A 376 21.53 -7.93 15.41
N GLN A 377 21.12 -7.02 14.51
CA GLN A 377 20.69 -7.27 13.13
C GLN A 377 19.42 -8.12 12.95
N THR A 378 18.84 -8.61 14.06
CA THR A 378 17.71 -9.54 14.06
C THR A 378 16.39 -8.90 14.44
N THR A 379 16.41 -7.75 15.14
CA THR A 379 15.19 -7.09 15.64
C THR A 379 15.05 -5.67 15.09
N ILE A 380 13.81 -5.18 15.05
CA ILE A 380 13.50 -3.78 14.75
C ILE A 380 13.12 -3.09 16.05
N GLU A 381 13.71 -1.92 16.29
CA GLU A 381 13.47 -1.08 17.45
C GLU A 381 12.86 0.26 17.02
N ILE A 382 12.09 0.89 17.91
CA ILE A 382 11.52 2.22 17.66
C ILE A 382 12.42 3.27 18.28
N GLY A 383 13.02 4.11 17.43
CA GLY A 383 13.84 5.24 17.86
C GLY A 383 13.02 6.44 18.34
N ALA A 384 13.72 7.55 18.59
CA ALA A 384 13.14 8.80 19.03
C ALA A 384 12.02 9.30 18.10
N GLU A 385 11.03 9.97 18.69
CA GLU A 385 9.93 10.58 17.97
C GLU A 385 10.40 11.75 17.12
N GLN A 386 9.85 11.85 15.91
CA GLN A 386 10.04 12.98 15.01
C GLN A 386 8.69 13.47 14.50
N THR A 387 8.60 14.76 14.26
CA THR A 387 7.41 15.40 13.69
C THR A 387 7.58 15.56 12.20
N PHE A 388 6.62 15.06 11.44
CA PHE A 388 6.55 15.11 9.99
C PHE A 388 5.49 16.11 9.54
N ASN A 389 5.82 16.90 8.52
CA ASN A 389 4.88 17.76 7.81
C ASN A 389 5.22 17.77 6.31
N LYS A 390 4.68 16.80 5.57
CA LYS A 390 5.02 16.56 4.16
C LYS A 390 3.90 15.84 3.41
N GLU A 391 4.10 15.56 2.11
CA GLU A 391 3.15 14.75 1.35
C GLU A 391 3.17 13.28 1.82
N TRP A 392 1.98 12.69 1.99
CA TRP A 392 1.87 11.27 2.38
C TRP A 392 2.40 10.34 1.29
N GLY A 393 3.16 9.31 1.67
CA GLY A 393 3.82 8.40 0.72
C GLY A 393 5.14 8.91 0.16
N GLU A 394 5.57 10.12 0.51
CA GLU A 394 6.87 10.65 0.10
C GLU A 394 8.03 9.95 0.85
N THR A 395 9.05 9.57 0.08
CA THR A 395 10.28 8.97 0.61
C THR A 395 11.26 10.07 0.97
N GLU A 396 11.63 10.15 2.24
CA GLU A 396 12.77 10.98 2.66
C GLU A 396 14.05 10.16 2.59
N GLU A 397 15.13 10.80 2.17
CA GLU A 397 16.47 10.23 2.09
C GLU A 397 17.46 11.18 2.78
N GLU A 398 18.25 10.63 3.70
CA GLU A 398 19.29 11.34 4.43
C GLU A 398 20.63 10.63 4.24
N GLY A 399 21.65 11.37 3.78
CA GLY A 399 23.00 10.83 3.62
C GLY A 399 23.72 10.69 4.96
N VAL A 400 24.30 9.52 5.19
CA VAL A 400 25.12 9.24 6.38
C VAL A 400 26.49 9.88 6.20
N GLN A 401 26.91 10.65 7.20
CA GLN A 401 28.22 11.31 7.23
C GLN A 401 29.17 10.64 8.23
N PHE A 402 30.45 10.62 7.91
CA PHE A 402 31.49 9.95 8.69
C PHE A 402 32.64 10.91 8.98
N GLN A 403 33.25 10.77 10.16
CA GLN A 403 34.56 11.35 10.45
C GLN A 403 35.60 10.79 9.46
N THR A 404 36.51 11.66 9.02
CA THR A 404 37.54 11.32 8.03
C THR A 404 38.93 11.18 8.61
N GLU A 405 39.15 11.51 9.88
CA GLU A 405 40.48 11.44 10.52
C GLU A 405 40.44 10.49 11.72
N TYR A 406 41.35 9.53 11.77
CA TYR A 406 41.41 8.50 12.82
C TYR A 406 42.82 8.46 13.42
N LEU A 407 42.91 8.54 14.75
CA LEU A 407 44.18 8.43 15.46
C LEU A 407 44.51 6.96 15.77
N VAL A 408 45.58 6.44 15.16
CA VAL A 408 46.12 5.11 15.48
C VAL A 408 47.31 5.28 16.43
N ARG A 409 47.21 4.73 17.63
CA ARG A 409 48.23 4.91 18.68
C ARG A 409 49.35 3.88 18.60
N ASN A 410 50.56 4.29 18.98
CA ASN A 410 51.74 3.43 19.17
C ASN A 410 52.13 2.57 17.95
N VAL A 411 52.09 3.15 16.75
CA VAL A 411 52.48 2.49 15.50
C VAL A 411 54.00 2.29 15.49
N GLN A 412 54.46 1.05 15.38
CA GLN A 412 55.89 0.72 15.43
C GLN A 412 56.67 1.33 14.25
N PRO A 413 58.01 1.51 14.38
CA PRO A 413 58.86 2.02 13.32
C PRO A 413 58.67 1.27 12.00
N HIS A 414 58.56 2.02 10.91
CA HIS A 414 58.40 1.51 9.54
C HIS A 414 57.15 0.66 9.28
N MET A 415 56.19 0.64 10.20
CA MET A 415 54.90 -0.01 10.02
C MET A 415 53.86 0.93 9.40
N THR A 416 52.82 0.34 8.81
CA THR A 416 51.73 1.09 8.17
C THR A 416 50.50 1.10 9.06
N ALA A 417 50.11 2.29 9.50
CA ALA A 417 48.82 2.50 10.13
C ALA A 417 47.71 2.50 9.07
N ARG A 418 46.58 1.86 9.36
CA ARG A 418 45.40 1.81 8.49
C ARG A 418 44.13 2.09 9.28
N ALA A 419 43.18 2.75 8.62
CA ALA A 419 41.82 2.91 9.11
C ALA A 419 40.85 2.50 8.00
N THR A 420 39.92 1.61 8.30
CA THR A 420 38.87 1.16 7.38
C THR A 420 37.52 1.31 8.04
N VAL A 421 36.59 2.01 7.40
CA VAL A 421 35.26 2.31 7.94
C VAL A 421 34.24 1.41 7.26
N PHE A 422 33.41 0.77 8.06
CA PHE A 422 32.35 -0.12 7.61
C PHE A 422 30.97 0.36 8.08
N ALA A 423 29.95 0.08 7.28
CA ALA A 423 28.56 0.27 7.63
C ALA A 423 27.74 -0.92 7.14
N SER A 424 26.84 -1.43 7.98
CA SER A 424 25.82 -2.36 7.52
C SER A 424 24.63 -1.58 6.99
N THR A 425 24.07 -2.03 5.87
CA THR A 425 22.83 -1.49 5.30
C THR A 425 21.77 -2.59 5.27
N GLY A 426 20.50 -2.22 5.34
CA GLY A 426 19.40 -3.17 5.25
C GLY A 426 18.08 -2.48 4.99
N ARG A 427 17.17 -3.20 4.34
CA ARG A 427 15.79 -2.76 4.16
C ARG A 427 14.93 -3.27 5.29
N MET A 428 13.95 -2.47 5.68
CA MET A 428 12.92 -2.89 6.62
C MET A 428 11.54 -2.51 6.12
N ARG A 429 10.57 -3.33 6.47
CA ARG A 429 9.15 -3.05 6.30
C ARG A 429 8.44 -3.31 7.62
N VAL A 430 7.73 -2.31 8.13
CA VAL A 430 7.05 -2.34 9.43
C VAL A 430 5.59 -1.95 9.23
N PRO A 431 4.64 -2.88 9.33
CA PRO A 431 3.23 -2.54 9.35
C PRO A 431 2.86 -1.70 10.58
N PHE A 432 1.86 -0.83 10.48
CA PHE A 432 1.36 -0.05 11.61
C PHE A 432 -0.13 0.26 11.49
N THR A 433 -0.78 0.48 12.63
CA THR A 433 -2.14 1.03 12.70
C THR A 433 -2.09 2.51 13.06
N TYR A 434 -3.08 3.29 12.65
CA TYR A 434 -3.15 4.71 12.94
C TYR A 434 -4.57 5.25 12.94
N THR A 435 -4.79 6.39 13.59
CA THR A 435 -6.02 7.17 13.45
C THR A 435 -5.74 8.40 12.59
N SER A 436 -6.63 8.74 11.67
CA SER A 436 -6.56 9.98 10.90
C SER A 436 -7.72 10.91 11.23
N ARG A 437 -7.47 12.22 11.16
CA ARG A 437 -8.50 13.26 11.03
C ARG A 437 -8.20 14.07 9.77
N GLU A 438 -9.23 14.29 8.97
CA GLU A 438 -9.08 14.96 7.67
C GLU A 438 -9.82 16.28 7.64
N ARG A 439 -9.26 17.26 6.94
CA ARG A 439 -9.97 18.45 6.50
C ARG A 439 -10.23 18.32 5.00
N GLY A 440 -11.51 18.28 4.62
CA GLY A 440 -11.92 18.14 3.22
C GLY A 440 -11.44 19.31 2.36
N ALA A 441 -11.39 19.12 1.05
CA ALA A 441 -11.03 20.18 0.10
C ALA A 441 -11.97 21.40 0.18
N ASN A 442 -13.21 21.20 0.62
CA ASN A 442 -14.18 22.26 0.92
C ASN A 442 -13.97 22.96 2.28
N GLY A 443 -12.90 22.63 3.00
CA GLY A 443 -12.54 23.21 4.29
C GLY A 443 -13.29 22.63 5.49
N ILE A 444 -14.16 21.64 5.30
CA ILE A 444 -14.95 21.00 6.36
C ILE A 444 -14.13 19.87 7.02
N ASP A 445 -14.09 19.86 8.35
CA ASP A 445 -13.47 18.79 9.11
C ASP A 445 -14.33 17.52 9.10
N ARG A 446 -13.67 16.37 8.91
CA ARG A 446 -14.29 15.05 8.90
C ARG A 446 -14.07 14.32 10.24
N PRO A 447 -14.95 13.37 10.59
CA PRO A 447 -14.74 12.50 11.75
C PRO A 447 -13.41 11.77 11.67
N SER A 448 -12.87 11.41 12.84
CA SER A 448 -11.67 10.59 12.90
C SER A 448 -11.98 9.14 12.50
N GLU A 449 -11.06 8.53 11.76
CA GLU A 449 -11.17 7.15 11.26
C GLU A 449 -9.94 6.34 11.67
N ASN A 450 -10.16 5.08 12.05
CA ASN A 450 -9.10 4.14 12.39
C ASN A 450 -8.69 3.33 11.17
N HIS A 451 -7.39 3.14 11.01
CA HIS A 451 -6.77 2.49 9.87
C HIS A 451 -5.85 1.37 10.33
N VAL A 452 -5.91 0.24 9.61
CA VAL A 452 -5.14 -0.98 9.89
C VAL A 452 -4.15 -1.32 8.78
N ASP A 453 -3.85 -0.33 7.95
CA ASP A 453 -3.20 -0.53 6.68
C ASP A 453 -1.96 0.34 6.47
N GLY A 454 -1.43 0.90 7.55
CA GLY A 454 -0.19 1.65 7.53
C GLY A 454 1.00 0.73 7.26
N VAL A 455 1.94 1.20 6.43
CA VAL A 455 3.22 0.53 6.20
C VAL A 455 4.34 1.56 6.20
N PHE A 456 5.33 1.32 7.04
CA PHE A 456 6.62 1.99 7.00
C PHE A 456 7.60 1.14 6.18
N ASP A 457 8.14 1.72 5.11
CA ASP A 457 9.24 1.17 4.35
C ASP A 457 10.49 2.01 4.62
N GLY A 458 11.62 1.36 4.93
CA GLY A 458 12.85 2.06 5.27
C GLY A 458 14.11 1.36 4.79
N VAL A 459 15.15 2.17 4.56
CA VAL A 459 16.54 1.72 4.42
C VAL A 459 17.30 2.26 5.61
N SER A 460 17.99 1.39 6.34
CA SER A 460 18.78 1.78 7.50
C SER A 460 20.25 1.47 7.28
N ALA A 461 21.10 2.40 7.71
CA ALA A 461 22.51 2.18 7.99
C ALA A 461 22.66 1.94 9.50
N TYR A 462 23.34 0.86 9.88
CA TYR A 462 23.50 0.42 11.26
C TYR A 462 24.83 -0.32 11.42
N ASN A 463 25.20 -0.62 12.66
CA ASN A 463 26.47 -1.28 13.01
C ASN A 463 27.67 -0.63 12.31
N ILE A 464 27.79 0.69 12.46
CA ILE A 464 28.85 1.49 11.84
C ILE A 464 30.07 1.45 12.75
N HIS A 465 31.21 1.09 12.18
CA HIS A 465 32.45 0.87 12.93
C HIS A 465 33.69 1.17 12.09
N ALA A 466 34.82 1.42 12.75
CA ALA A 466 36.12 1.59 12.13
C ALA A 466 37.09 0.52 12.65
N ILE A 467 37.75 -0.17 11.74
CA ILE A 467 38.86 -1.07 12.05
C ILE A 467 40.16 -0.28 11.90
N LEU A 468 40.89 -0.13 13.01
CA LEU A 468 42.19 0.53 13.06
C LEU A 468 43.30 -0.51 13.18
N SER A 469 44.32 -0.41 12.33
CA SER A 469 45.51 -1.26 12.36
C SER A 469 46.76 -0.43 12.59
N ASP A 470 47.63 -0.88 13.50
CA ASP A 470 48.99 -0.35 13.71
C ASP A 470 50.06 -1.09 12.87
N GLY A 471 49.63 -2.02 12.00
CA GLY A 471 50.47 -2.88 11.19
C GLY A 471 50.83 -4.22 11.87
N GLU A 472 50.63 -4.36 13.16
CA GLU A 472 50.84 -5.62 13.91
C GLU A 472 49.53 -6.24 14.39
N SER A 473 48.56 -5.39 14.75
CA SER A 473 47.25 -5.76 15.26
C SER A 473 46.13 -4.96 14.61
N GLU A 474 44.89 -5.44 14.76
CA GLU A 474 43.68 -4.75 14.34
C GLU A 474 42.74 -4.63 15.53
N ARG A 475 42.07 -3.48 15.66
CA ARG A 475 41.07 -3.20 16.69
C ARG A 475 39.83 -2.60 16.05
N ASP A 476 38.67 -3.10 16.46
CA ASP A 476 37.36 -2.67 16.00
C ASP A 476 36.76 -1.64 16.97
N PHE A 477 36.32 -0.51 16.44
CA PHE A 477 35.75 0.61 17.19
C PHE A 477 34.36 0.97 16.65
N PRO A 478 33.28 0.84 17.45
CA PRO A 478 31.98 1.34 17.03
C PRO A 478 32.01 2.86 16.89
N LEU A 479 31.36 3.39 15.86
CA LEU A 479 31.20 4.83 15.68
C LEU A 479 29.83 5.27 16.18
N VAL A 480 29.78 6.42 16.85
CA VAL A 480 28.56 6.99 17.43
C VAL A 480 28.17 8.25 16.65
N LEU A 481 26.86 8.48 16.50
CA LEU A 481 26.34 9.69 15.86
C LEU A 481 26.33 10.85 16.86
N ALA A 482 27.14 11.89 16.60
CA ALA A 482 27.02 13.20 17.24
C ALA A 482 27.15 14.31 16.21
N ASP A 483 26.42 15.41 16.41
CA ASP A 483 26.44 16.59 15.54
C ASP A 483 26.26 16.30 14.03
N GLY A 484 25.56 15.21 13.70
CA GLY A 484 25.30 14.78 12.33
C GLY A 484 26.38 13.90 11.68
N PHE A 485 27.43 13.51 12.41
CA PHE A 485 28.53 12.67 11.90
C PHE A 485 28.77 11.45 12.79
N TYR A 486 29.06 10.31 12.16
CA TYR A 486 29.57 9.13 12.86
C TYR A 486 31.05 9.30 13.15
N HIS A 487 31.42 9.28 14.42
CA HIS A 487 32.79 9.49 14.91
C HIS A 487 33.13 8.47 15.99
N MET A 488 34.43 8.32 16.28
CA MET A 488 34.91 7.44 17.34
C MET A 488 34.79 8.18 18.68
N GLU A 489 34.20 7.56 19.72
CA GLU A 489 34.25 8.11 21.08
C GLU A 489 35.71 8.05 21.59
N GLU A 490 36.21 9.18 22.12
CA GLU A 490 37.60 9.33 22.63
C GLU A 490 37.89 8.59 23.95
#